data_AF-A0A382R5Y7-F1
#
_entry.id   AF-A0A382R5Y7-F1
#
_cell.length_a   1.000
_cell.length_b   1.000
_cell.length_c   1.000
_cell.angle_alpha   90.00
_cell.angle_beta   90.00
_cell.angle_gamma   90.00
#
_symmetry.space_group_name_H-M   'P 1'
#
loop_
_entity.id
_entity.type
_entity.pdbx_description
1 polymer ?
#
loop_
_entity_poly.entity_id
_entity_poly.type
_entity_poly.pdbx_seq_one_letter_code
_entity_poly.pdbx_strand_id
1 'polypeptide(L)'
;MEKYKSKTKTNDRAIIIIGFAVIVTIFIIYSSISDFSITPDSLQSIERLAIGFYVILLMSFGAIGYGIYRYHQRKVIENDHGVLSIIAKTTMDAKSKKIFLVTFIAYGMFFSLTAGLIVYQPDLIFSYHYDVIVPSAHMTTCCGDPGYMPTIIVYITEHVGLQIIPINLVLVLIVSYLVGLNTTLAVKAISITKKSGGLTSVGATTGLFIACPTCV
;
A
#
# COMPACT_ATOMS: atom_id res chain seq x y z
N MET A 1 15.50 -21.11 -38.68
CA MET A 1 14.71 -21.45 -37.47
C MET A 1 15.34 -20.74 -36.28
N GLU A 2 14.90 -19.52 -36.00
CA GLU A 2 15.53 -18.63 -35.04
C GLU A 2 14.86 -18.77 -33.66
N LYS A 3 15.64 -19.29 -32.70
CA LYS A 3 15.24 -19.55 -31.33
C LYS A 3 15.35 -18.25 -30.52
N TYR A 4 14.45 -17.30 -30.74
CA TYR A 4 14.40 -16.03 -29.99
C TYR A 4 13.05 -15.89 -29.25
N LYS A 5 13.10 -15.45 -27.98
CA LYS A 5 11.98 -15.15 -27.05
C LYS A 5 11.39 -16.27 -26.15
N SER A 6 12.20 -16.90 -25.30
CA SER A 6 11.68 -17.38 -23.99
C SER A 6 12.33 -16.73 -22.75
N LYS A 7 13.44 -16.00 -22.92
CA LYS A 7 14.32 -15.60 -21.81
C LYS A 7 13.82 -14.43 -20.94
N THR A 8 12.78 -13.71 -21.37
CA THR A 8 12.25 -12.54 -20.63
C THR A 8 10.95 -12.81 -19.89
N LYS A 9 10.27 -13.95 -20.08
CA LYS A 9 8.89 -14.20 -19.56
C LYS A 9 8.79 -14.25 -18.04
N THR A 10 9.84 -14.69 -17.36
CA THR A 10 9.85 -14.96 -15.91
C THR A 10 10.25 -13.74 -15.08
N ASN A 11 10.95 -12.76 -15.67
CA ASN A 11 11.63 -11.72 -14.91
C ASN A 11 10.66 -10.70 -14.28
N ASP A 12 9.55 -10.38 -14.96
CA ASP A 12 8.63 -9.32 -14.51
C ASP A 12 7.85 -9.75 -13.26
N ARG A 13 7.41 -11.01 -13.23
CA ARG A 13 6.76 -11.62 -12.05
C ARG A 13 7.76 -11.84 -10.92
N ALA A 14 9.01 -12.17 -11.25
CA ALA A 14 10.06 -12.35 -10.25
C ALA A 14 10.30 -11.06 -9.44
N ILE A 15 10.30 -9.88 -10.07
CA ILE A 15 10.44 -8.59 -9.36
C ILE A 15 9.32 -8.39 -8.33
N ILE A 16 8.08 -8.69 -8.70
CA ILE A 16 6.92 -8.59 -7.80
C ILE A 16 7.07 -9.55 -6.61
N ILE A 17 7.40 -10.82 -6.89
CA ILE A 17 7.56 -11.85 -5.85
C ILE A 17 8.71 -11.50 -4.91
N ILE A 18 9.83 -11.03 -5.45
CA ILE A 18 10.99 -10.59 -4.66
C ILE A 18 10.57 -9.43 -3.74
N GLY A 19 9.83 -8.44 -4.24
CA GLY A 19 9.37 -7.33 -3.41
C GLY A 19 8.51 -7.79 -2.23
N PHE A 20 7.55 -8.71 -2.45
CA PHE A 20 6.76 -9.28 -1.35
C PHE A 20 7.61 -10.12 -0.39
N ALA A 21 8.52 -10.95 -0.91
CA ALA A 21 9.42 -11.75 -0.10
C ALA A 21 10.34 -10.87 0.78
N VAL A 22 10.84 -9.76 0.24
CA VAL A 22 11.65 -8.79 0.99
C VAL A 22 10.82 -8.15 2.10
N ILE A 23 9.58 -7.71 1.83
CA ILE A 23 8.70 -7.16 2.88
C ILE A 23 8.51 -8.17 4.03
N VAL A 24 8.14 -9.42 3.72
CA VAL A 24 7.96 -10.44 4.76
C VAL A 24 9.27 -10.66 5.54
N THR A 25 10.39 -10.75 4.83
CA THR A 25 11.70 -11.00 5.42
C THR A 25 12.13 -9.86 6.34
N ILE A 26 11.97 -8.59 5.94
CA ILE A 26 12.37 -7.46 6.80
C ILE A 26 11.49 -7.36 8.06
N PHE A 27 10.21 -7.71 7.98
CA PHE A 27 9.34 -7.75 9.17
C PHE A 27 9.77 -8.83 10.16
N ILE A 28 10.10 -10.03 9.65
CA ILE A 28 10.61 -11.13 10.49
C ILE A 28 11.96 -10.76 11.12
N ILE A 29 12.89 -10.25 10.30
CA ILE A 29 14.22 -9.86 10.78
C ILE A 29 14.09 -8.77 11.85
N TYR A 30 13.29 -7.72 11.60
CA TYR A 30 13.10 -6.63 12.55
C TYR A 30 12.54 -7.14 13.88
N SER A 31 11.47 -7.94 13.84
CA SER A 31 10.85 -8.52 15.02
C SER A 31 11.82 -9.38 15.83
N SER A 32 12.69 -10.14 15.16
CA SER A 32 13.66 -11.00 15.84
C SER A 32 14.78 -10.24 16.55
N ILE A 33 15.18 -9.07 16.02
CA ILE A 33 16.28 -8.27 16.56
C ILE A 33 15.78 -7.35 17.70
N SER A 34 14.55 -6.84 17.60
CA SER A 34 13.97 -5.97 18.63
C SER A 34 13.84 -6.66 19.98
N ASP A 35 13.57 -7.97 20.02
CA ASP A 35 13.46 -8.73 21.27
C ASP A 35 14.81 -8.86 22.01
N PHE A 36 15.94 -8.83 21.29
CA PHE A 36 17.26 -9.05 21.87
C PHE A 36 17.96 -7.76 22.35
N SER A 37 17.51 -6.59 21.87
CA SER A 37 18.30 -5.34 21.94
C SER A 37 17.91 -4.41 23.11
N ILE A 38 17.41 -4.93 24.24
CA ILE A 38 16.97 -4.12 25.40
C ILE A 38 18.18 -3.69 26.27
N THR A 39 19.18 -3.04 25.67
CA THR A 39 20.30 -2.42 26.42
C THR A 39 20.49 -0.97 25.99
N PRO A 40 20.68 -0.03 26.93
CA PRO A 40 20.78 1.41 26.63
C PRO A 40 21.91 1.77 25.66
N ASP A 41 22.99 0.97 25.62
CA ASP A 41 24.11 1.16 24.69
C ASP A 41 23.76 0.86 23.21
N SER A 42 22.63 0.18 22.97
CA SER A 42 22.21 -0.26 21.62
C SER A 42 21.21 0.68 20.93
N LEU A 43 20.70 1.71 21.62
CA LEU A 43 19.65 2.60 21.11
C LEU A 43 19.99 3.22 19.74
N GLN A 44 21.22 3.70 19.57
CA GLN A 44 21.68 4.28 18.31
C GLN A 44 21.72 3.26 17.16
N SER A 45 22.02 2.00 17.48
CA SER A 45 22.06 0.91 16.50
C SER A 45 20.66 0.52 16.04
N ILE A 46 19.68 0.49 16.96
CA ILE A 46 18.28 0.19 16.64
C ILE A 46 17.68 1.30 15.77
N GLU A 47 17.98 2.57 16.04
CA GLU A 47 17.50 3.70 15.23
C GLU A 47 17.97 3.61 13.77
N ARG A 48 19.25 3.27 13.55
CA ARG A 48 19.78 3.03 12.19
C ARG A 48 19.09 1.86 11.50
N LEU A 49 18.81 0.79 12.25
CA LEU A 49 18.12 -0.39 11.74
C LEU A 49 16.67 -0.04 11.36
N ALA A 50 16.00 0.79 12.16
CA ALA A 50 14.65 1.28 11.91
C ALA A 50 14.57 2.17 10.66
N ILE A 51 15.53 3.06 10.44
CA ILE A 51 15.63 3.84 9.19
C ILE A 51 15.86 2.90 8.01
N GLY A 52 16.77 1.94 8.14
CA GLY A 52 17.03 0.92 7.11
C GLY A 52 15.79 0.11 6.76
N PHE A 53 14.99 -0.26 7.75
CA PHE A 53 13.71 -0.96 7.57
C PHE A 53 12.76 -0.17 6.66
N TYR A 54 12.51 1.11 6.94
CA TYR A 54 11.63 1.93 6.09
C TYR A 54 12.19 2.16 4.69
N VAL A 55 13.51 2.34 4.56
CA VAL A 55 14.16 2.50 3.25
C VAL A 55 13.95 1.24 2.40
N ILE A 56 14.16 0.05 2.96
CA ILE A 56 13.94 -1.22 2.25
C ILE A 56 12.46 -1.45 1.95
N LEU A 57 11.57 -1.10 2.89
CA LEU A 57 10.12 -1.18 2.69
C LEU A 57 9.66 -0.31 1.49
N LEU A 58 10.12 0.94 1.42
CA LEU A 58 9.81 1.85 0.31
C LEU A 58 10.39 1.35 -1.02
N MET A 59 11.64 0.85 -1.03
CA MET A 59 12.23 0.23 -2.23
C MET A 59 11.42 -1.00 -2.70
N SER A 60 10.91 -1.79 -1.76
CA SER A 60 10.09 -2.97 -2.05
C SER A 60 8.76 -2.59 -2.69
N PHE A 61 8.08 -1.55 -2.18
CA PHE A 61 6.88 -1.02 -2.83
C PHE A 61 7.17 -0.48 -4.23
N GLY A 62 8.29 0.23 -4.41
CA GLY A 62 8.74 0.70 -5.71
C GLY A 62 8.96 -0.45 -6.70
N ALA A 63 9.63 -1.52 -6.27
CA ALA A 63 9.86 -2.72 -7.07
C ALA A 63 8.54 -3.42 -7.46
N ILE A 64 7.61 -3.57 -6.52
CA ILE A 64 6.28 -4.16 -6.77
C ILE A 64 5.51 -3.30 -7.78
N GLY A 65 5.42 -1.99 -7.56
CA GLY A 65 4.71 -1.07 -8.45
C GLY A 65 5.28 -1.08 -9.87
N TYR A 66 6.61 -1.02 -9.99
CA TYR A 66 7.30 -1.11 -11.28
C TYR A 66 7.10 -2.47 -11.96
N GLY A 67 7.18 -3.57 -11.19
CA GLY A 67 6.93 -4.93 -11.66
C GLY A 67 5.51 -5.09 -12.22
N ILE A 68 4.50 -4.61 -11.50
CA ILE A 68 3.10 -4.58 -11.95
C ILE A 68 2.96 -3.77 -13.24
N TYR A 69 3.52 -2.55 -13.28
CA TYR A 69 3.46 -1.70 -14.47
C TYR A 69 4.03 -2.39 -15.71
N ARG A 70 5.25 -2.94 -15.60
CA ARG A 70 5.93 -3.63 -16.71
C ARG A 70 5.15 -4.89 -17.13
N TYR A 71 4.62 -5.63 -16.15
CA TYR A 71 3.82 -6.82 -16.39
C TYR A 71 2.53 -6.50 -17.17
N HIS A 72 1.81 -5.45 -16.79
CA HIS A 72 0.63 -4.97 -17.52
C HIS A 72 0.98 -4.51 -18.94
N GLN A 73 2.04 -3.69 -19.10
CA GLN A 73 2.51 -3.20 -20.40
C GLN A 73 2.76 -4.35 -21.37
N ARG A 74 3.48 -5.36 -20.91
CA ARG A 74 3.76 -6.55 -21.70
C ARG A 74 2.49 -7.31 -22.08
N LYS A 75 1.55 -7.46 -21.15
CA LYS A 75 0.29 -8.18 -21.41
C LYS A 75 -0.62 -7.48 -22.40
N VAL A 76 -0.49 -6.17 -22.57
CA VAL A 76 -1.12 -5.43 -23.64
C VAL A 76 -0.43 -5.70 -24.99
N ILE A 77 0.91 -5.69 -25.02
CA ILE A 77 1.71 -5.90 -26.24
C ILE A 77 1.62 -7.34 -26.77
N GLU A 78 1.64 -8.35 -25.90
CA GLU A 78 1.49 -9.77 -26.29
C GLU A 78 0.13 -10.05 -26.96
N ASN A 79 -0.84 -9.15 -26.81
CA ASN A 79 -2.16 -9.16 -27.45
C ASN A 79 -2.93 -10.49 -27.30
N ASP A 80 -2.65 -11.21 -26.21
CA ASP A 80 -3.31 -12.45 -25.82
C ASP A 80 -4.79 -12.22 -25.48
N HIS A 81 -5.59 -13.30 -25.48
CA HIS A 81 -7.01 -13.29 -25.13
C HIS A 81 -7.29 -13.80 -23.70
N GLY A 82 -6.25 -14.14 -22.95
CA GLY A 82 -6.39 -14.52 -21.54
C GLY A 82 -6.95 -13.40 -20.65
N VAL A 83 -7.62 -13.79 -19.56
CA VAL A 83 -8.25 -12.88 -18.57
C VAL A 83 -7.31 -11.76 -18.12
N LEU A 84 -6.04 -12.09 -17.82
CA LEU A 84 -5.05 -11.11 -17.41
C LEU A 84 -4.69 -10.09 -18.51
N SER A 85 -4.75 -10.47 -19.79
CA SER A 85 -4.55 -9.51 -20.89
C SER A 85 -5.75 -8.57 -21.02
N ILE A 86 -6.98 -9.08 -20.82
CA ILE A 86 -8.20 -8.25 -20.82
C ILE A 86 -8.15 -7.23 -19.68
N ILE A 87 -7.78 -7.66 -18.46
CA ILE A 87 -7.60 -6.77 -17.30
C ILE A 87 -6.52 -5.73 -17.60
N ALA A 88 -5.38 -6.15 -18.18
CA ALA A 88 -4.29 -5.25 -18.51
C ALA A 88 -4.70 -4.20 -19.55
N LYS A 89 -5.34 -4.60 -20.65
CA LYS A 89 -5.86 -3.71 -21.69
C LYS A 89 -6.89 -2.73 -21.15
N THR A 90 -7.79 -3.20 -20.29
CA THR A 90 -8.86 -2.37 -19.69
C THR A 90 -8.30 -1.35 -18.71
N THR A 91 -7.28 -1.73 -17.93
CA THR A 91 -6.70 -0.88 -16.88
C THR A 91 -5.68 0.12 -17.44
N MET A 92 -5.02 -0.19 -18.55
CA MET A 92 -3.96 0.66 -19.11
C MET A 92 -4.43 1.85 -19.97
N ASP A 93 -5.71 1.92 -20.30
CA ASP A 93 -6.31 3.08 -20.97
C ASP A 93 -6.14 4.37 -20.14
N ALA A 94 -5.97 5.52 -20.80
CA ALA A 94 -5.70 6.80 -20.13
C ALA A 94 -6.83 7.19 -19.16
N LYS A 95 -8.09 6.95 -19.55
CA LYS A 95 -9.25 7.22 -18.69
C LYS A 95 -9.27 6.28 -17.47
N SER A 96 -9.03 4.98 -17.69
CA SER A 96 -8.92 3.99 -16.62
C SER A 96 -7.81 4.32 -15.62
N LYS A 97 -6.62 4.70 -16.10
CA LYS A 97 -5.49 5.12 -15.25
C LYS A 97 -5.85 6.33 -14.38
N LYS A 98 -6.59 7.30 -14.93
CA LYS A 98 -7.05 8.47 -14.17
C LYS A 98 -8.05 8.07 -13.07
N ILE A 99 -9.01 7.20 -13.40
CA ILE A 99 -9.99 6.69 -12.42
C ILE A 99 -9.27 5.91 -11.31
N PHE A 100 -8.34 5.03 -11.68
CA PHE A 100 -7.52 4.28 -10.75
C PHE A 100 -6.78 5.20 -9.79
N LEU A 101 -6.05 6.20 -10.31
CA LEU A 101 -5.24 7.11 -9.50
C LEU A 101 -6.09 7.95 -8.54
N VAL A 102 -7.21 8.50 -9.01
CA VAL A 102 -8.13 9.29 -8.17
C VAL A 102 -8.72 8.42 -7.07
N THR A 103 -9.17 7.21 -7.40
CA THR A 103 -9.74 6.28 -6.41
C THR A 103 -8.69 5.83 -5.40
N PHE A 104 -7.49 5.51 -5.86
CA PHE A 104 -6.37 5.09 -5.03
C PHE A 104 -6.01 6.18 -3.99
N ILE A 105 -5.91 7.43 -4.41
CA ILE A 105 -5.59 8.55 -3.51
C ILE A 105 -6.75 8.84 -2.55
N ALA A 106 -7.98 8.94 -3.06
CA ALA A 106 -9.14 9.27 -2.24
C ALA A 106 -9.43 8.18 -1.19
N TYR A 107 -9.40 6.92 -1.60
CA TYR A 107 -9.57 5.80 -0.68
C TYR A 107 -8.38 5.68 0.28
N GLY A 108 -7.16 5.92 -0.18
CA GLY A 108 -5.98 5.92 0.67
C GLY A 108 -6.03 6.97 1.78
N MET A 109 -6.49 8.19 1.48
CA MET A 109 -6.72 9.22 2.50
C MET A 109 -7.82 8.80 3.50
N PHE A 110 -8.95 8.31 3.00
CA PHE A 110 -10.03 7.82 3.84
C PHE A 110 -9.58 6.69 4.76
N PHE A 111 -8.89 5.70 4.21
CA PHE A 111 -8.39 4.56 4.96
C PHE A 111 -7.26 4.95 5.93
N SER A 112 -6.47 5.97 5.62
CA SER A 112 -5.45 6.50 6.56
C SER A 112 -6.07 7.14 7.80
N LEU A 113 -7.24 7.77 7.67
CA LEU A 113 -8.00 8.29 8.82
C LEU A 113 -8.57 7.15 9.66
N THR A 114 -9.15 6.13 9.03
CA THR A 114 -9.77 5.01 9.76
C THR A 114 -8.76 4.03 10.35
N ALA A 115 -7.61 3.83 9.72
CA ALA A 115 -6.53 2.98 10.20
C ALA A 115 -5.66 3.67 11.27
N GLY A 116 -6.01 4.88 11.70
CA GLY A 116 -5.25 5.63 12.71
C GLY A 116 -3.87 6.06 12.25
N LEU A 117 -3.59 6.13 10.95
CA LEU A 117 -2.36 6.77 10.46
C LEU A 117 -2.41 8.28 10.69
N ILE A 118 -3.57 8.90 10.45
CA ILE A 118 -3.82 10.30 10.80
C ILE A 118 -4.64 10.27 12.09
N VAL A 119 -4.02 10.67 13.20
CA VAL A 119 -4.64 10.66 14.53
C VAL A 119 -5.07 12.07 14.88
N TYR A 120 -6.36 12.25 15.14
CA TYR A 120 -6.91 13.49 15.69
C TYR A 120 -7.41 13.22 17.10
N GLN A 121 -6.80 13.86 18.10
CA GLN A 121 -7.15 13.70 19.50
C GLN A 121 -7.42 15.08 20.12
N PRO A 122 -8.67 15.58 20.06
CA PRO A 122 -9.03 16.92 20.53
C PRO A 122 -8.94 17.05 22.05
N ASP A 123 -9.10 15.96 22.78
CA ASP A 123 -9.10 15.95 24.25
C ASP A 123 -7.70 15.93 24.87
N LEU A 124 -6.65 15.76 24.05
CA LEU A 124 -5.25 15.82 24.49
C LEU A 124 -4.53 17.00 23.84
N ILE A 125 -3.80 17.75 24.65
CA ILE A 125 -2.79 18.71 24.20
C ILE A 125 -1.44 17.99 24.20
N PHE A 126 -0.87 17.75 23.02
CA PHE A 126 0.35 16.94 22.92
C PHE A 126 1.54 17.53 23.67
N SER A 127 1.74 18.85 23.61
CA SER A 127 2.81 19.51 24.37
C SER A 127 2.67 19.35 25.88
N TYR A 128 1.44 19.34 26.39
CA TYR A 128 1.17 19.22 27.82
C TYR A 128 1.24 17.77 28.32
N HIS A 129 0.74 16.81 27.53
CA HIS A 129 0.62 15.41 27.96
C HIS A 129 1.83 14.55 27.60
N TYR A 130 2.53 14.86 26.51
CA TYR A 130 3.67 14.08 26.04
C TYR A 130 5.00 14.82 26.17
N ASP A 131 5.00 16.05 26.71
CA ASP A 131 6.19 16.92 26.88
C ASP A 131 6.97 17.08 25.57
N VAL A 132 6.25 17.12 24.44
CA VAL A 132 6.82 17.27 23.11
C VAL A 132 6.69 18.70 22.60
N ILE A 133 7.73 19.18 21.92
CA ILE A 133 7.69 20.48 21.27
C ILE A 133 6.98 20.31 19.92
N VAL A 134 5.79 20.88 19.76
CA VAL A 134 5.08 20.86 18.48
C VAL A 134 5.61 21.98 17.57
N PRO A 135 5.97 21.71 16.31
CA PRO A 135 6.00 20.41 15.63
C PRO A 135 7.27 19.60 15.91
N SER A 136 7.14 18.28 16.11
CA SER A 136 8.26 17.34 16.27
C SER A 136 7.98 15.99 15.62
N ALA A 137 9.04 15.23 15.38
CA ALA A 137 8.95 13.83 14.95
C ALA A 137 9.76 12.98 15.92
N HIS A 138 9.15 11.90 16.40
CA HIS A 138 9.76 10.92 17.29
C HIS A 138 9.63 9.53 16.67
N MET A 139 10.71 8.75 16.74
CA MET A 139 10.73 7.37 16.26
C MET A 139 10.75 6.43 17.47
N THR A 140 9.71 5.62 17.60
CA THR A 140 9.67 4.54 18.57
C THR A 140 10.18 3.28 17.89
N THR A 141 11.38 2.85 18.28
CA THR A 141 12.10 1.80 17.57
C THR A 141 11.89 0.39 18.15
N CYS A 142 11.25 0.24 19.32
CA CYS A 142 11.15 -1.07 19.99
C CYS A 142 9.86 -1.24 20.82
N CYS A 143 9.73 -2.46 21.38
CA CYS A 143 8.80 -2.86 22.44
C CYS A 143 7.31 -2.90 22.10
N GLY A 144 6.95 -3.05 20.84
CA GLY A 144 5.58 -3.27 20.39
C GLY A 144 5.43 -4.60 19.67
N ASP A 145 4.20 -4.94 19.32
CA ASP A 145 3.89 -6.18 18.62
C ASP A 145 4.56 -6.27 17.24
N PRO A 146 4.86 -7.50 16.75
CA PRO A 146 5.42 -7.71 15.43
C PRO A 146 4.63 -6.99 14.33
N GLY A 147 5.33 -6.15 13.56
CA GLY A 147 4.75 -5.35 12.47
C GLY A 147 4.20 -3.98 12.88
N TYR A 148 4.14 -3.67 14.17
CA TYR A 148 3.87 -2.32 14.66
C TYR A 148 5.16 -1.52 14.86
N MET A 149 6.28 -2.19 15.12
CA MET A 149 7.59 -1.55 15.25
C MET A 149 8.43 -1.70 13.98
N PRO A 150 9.28 -0.71 13.63
CA PRO A 150 9.38 0.62 14.27
C PRO A 150 8.20 1.51 13.89
N THR A 151 7.73 2.36 14.81
CA THR A 151 6.69 3.38 14.53
C THR A 151 7.32 4.77 14.46
N ILE A 152 6.93 5.57 13.47
CA ILE A 152 7.24 7.01 13.43
C ILE A 152 6.01 7.80 13.84
N ILE A 153 6.14 8.68 14.82
CA ILE A 153 5.09 9.58 15.27
C ILE A 153 5.52 11.00 14.93
N VAL A 154 4.71 11.72 14.17
CA VAL A 154 4.92 13.13 13.83
C VAL A 154 3.80 13.95 14.45
N TYR A 155 4.15 14.84 15.35
CA TYR A 155 3.24 15.80 15.95
C TYR A 155 3.22 17.05 15.06
N ILE A 156 2.10 17.27 14.36
CA ILE A 156 1.96 18.39 13.41
C ILE A 156 1.37 19.60 14.14
N THR A 157 0.35 19.39 14.95
CA THR A 157 -0.29 20.39 15.82
C THR A 157 -0.58 19.77 17.18
N GLU A 158 -1.05 20.56 18.16
CA GLU A 158 -1.38 20.08 19.51
C GLU A 158 -2.41 18.95 19.57
N HIS A 159 -3.19 18.76 18.49
CA HIS A 159 -4.28 17.77 18.42
C HIS A 159 -4.21 16.85 17.21
N VAL A 160 -3.31 17.11 16.26
CA VAL A 160 -3.17 16.33 15.00
C VAL A 160 -1.78 15.72 14.93
N GLY A 161 -1.75 14.40 14.91
CA GLY A 161 -0.55 13.59 14.75
C GLY A 161 -0.63 12.70 13.51
N LEU A 162 0.53 12.30 13.01
CA LEU A 162 0.69 11.27 11.99
C LEU A 162 1.47 10.12 12.60
N GLN A 163 0.86 8.93 12.64
CA GLN A 163 1.47 7.72 13.15
C GLN A 163 1.73 6.76 11.99
N ILE A 164 2.98 6.55 11.62
CA ILE A 164 3.36 5.63 10.54
C ILE A 164 3.69 4.28 11.16
N ILE A 165 2.68 3.40 11.20
CA ILE A 165 2.86 2.00 11.61
C ILE A 165 3.14 1.17 10.35
N PRO A 166 4.20 0.34 10.32
CA PRO A 166 4.59 -0.43 9.13
C PRO A 166 3.47 -1.29 8.56
N ILE A 167 2.77 -2.06 9.39
CA ILE A 167 1.67 -2.91 8.94
C ILE A 167 0.52 -2.08 8.36
N ASN A 168 0.17 -0.94 8.98
CA ASN A 168 -0.88 -0.07 8.48
C ASN A 168 -0.49 0.58 7.14
N LEU A 169 0.79 0.93 6.96
CA LEU A 169 1.29 1.44 5.69
C LEU A 169 1.16 0.39 4.57
N VAL A 170 1.50 -0.86 4.85
CA VAL A 170 1.30 -1.99 3.92
C VAL A 170 -0.18 -2.16 3.59
N LEU A 171 -1.05 -2.17 4.61
CA LEU A 171 -2.50 -2.32 4.44
C LEU A 171 -3.10 -1.17 3.61
N VAL A 172 -2.74 0.08 3.88
CA VAL A 172 -3.21 1.25 3.13
C VAL A 172 -2.89 1.12 1.65
N LEU A 173 -1.66 0.72 1.32
CA LEU A 173 -1.26 0.55 -0.08
C LEU A 173 -1.99 -0.61 -0.76
N ILE A 174 -2.10 -1.77 -0.10
CA ILE A 174 -2.76 -2.96 -0.67
C ILE A 174 -4.25 -2.71 -0.86
N VAL A 175 -4.95 -2.26 0.19
CA VAL A 175 -6.40 -2.06 0.13
C VAL A 175 -6.74 -0.96 -0.87
N SER A 176 -6.01 0.16 -0.87
CA SER A 176 -6.23 1.24 -1.85
C SER A 176 -5.97 0.78 -3.28
N TYR A 177 -4.96 -0.07 -3.51
CA TYR A 177 -4.69 -0.66 -4.83
C TYR A 177 -5.84 -1.56 -5.28
N LEU A 178 -6.33 -2.45 -4.40
CA LEU A 178 -7.44 -3.36 -4.70
C LEU A 178 -8.74 -2.60 -4.99
N VAL A 179 -9.07 -1.59 -4.17
CA VAL A 179 -10.25 -0.75 -4.37
C VAL A 179 -10.13 0.06 -5.67
N GLY A 180 -8.97 0.64 -5.94
CA GLY A 180 -8.71 1.36 -7.19
C GLY A 180 -8.86 0.48 -8.43
N LEU A 181 -8.33 -0.75 -8.38
CA LEU A 181 -8.42 -1.71 -9.47
C LEU A 181 -9.88 -2.16 -9.69
N ASN A 182 -10.59 -2.53 -8.62
CA ASN A 182 -12.00 -2.94 -8.70
C ASN A 182 -12.89 -1.82 -9.23
N THR A 183 -12.72 -0.59 -8.73
CA THR A 183 -13.48 0.58 -9.20
C THR A 183 -13.22 0.86 -10.68
N THR A 184 -11.96 0.75 -11.11
CA THR A 184 -11.59 0.97 -12.51
C THR A 184 -12.24 -0.07 -13.43
N LEU A 185 -12.21 -1.35 -13.06
CA LEU A 185 -12.85 -2.42 -13.82
C LEU A 185 -14.37 -2.23 -13.85
N ALA A 186 -14.99 -1.92 -12.71
CA ALA A 186 -16.43 -1.68 -12.61
C ALA A 186 -16.88 -0.50 -13.48
N VAL A 187 -16.20 0.66 -13.38
CA VAL A 187 -16.53 1.85 -14.18
C VAL A 187 -16.36 1.58 -15.68
N LYS A 188 -15.33 0.83 -16.08
CA LYS A 188 -15.14 0.47 -17.49
C LYS A 188 -16.22 -0.49 -17.98
N ALA A 189 -16.57 -1.51 -17.20
CA ALA A 189 -17.66 -2.42 -17.52
C ALA A 189 -19.00 -1.68 -17.65
N ILE A 190 -19.31 -0.76 -16.74
CA ILE A 190 -20.50 0.10 -16.81
C ILE A 190 -20.45 1.00 -18.04
N SER A 191 -19.30 1.59 -18.38
CA SER A 191 -19.20 2.48 -19.54
C SER A 191 -19.43 1.75 -20.87
N ILE A 192 -19.05 0.47 -20.95
CA ILE A 192 -19.27 -0.38 -22.13
C ILE A 192 -20.75 -0.81 -22.20
N THR A 193 -21.33 -1.25 -21.09
CA THR A 193 -22.73 -1.70 -21.01
C THR A 193 -23.73 -0.55 -21.16
N LYS A 194 -23.45 0.64 -20.62
CA LYS A 194 -24.29 1.84 -20.80
C LYS A 194 -24.34 2.30 -22.26
N LYS A 195 -23.33 1.96 -23.07
CA LYS A 195 -23.34 2.15 -24.53
C LYS A 195 -24.24 1.14 -25.26
N SER A 196 -24.70 0.09 -24.58
CA SER A 196 -25.47 -1.05 -25.11
C SER A 196 -26.93 -1.13 -24.62
N GLY A 197 -27.39 -0.22 -23.75
CA GLY A 197 -28.76 -0.23 -23.22
C GLY A 197 -28.79 -0.27 -21.70
N GLY A 198 -29.45 0.71 -21.09
CA GLY A 198 -29.35 1.00 -19.65
C GLY A 198 -30.34 0.22 -18.78
N LEU A 199 -29.84 -0.71 -17.97
CA LEU A 199 -30.50 -1.13 -16.71
C LEU A 199 -29.58 -1.92 -15.76
N THR A 200 -28.27 -1.63 -15.74
CA THR A 200 -27.30 -2.43 -14.94
C THR A 200 -26.43 -1.59 -14.01
N SER A 201 -26.67 -0.27 -13.90
CA SER A 201 -25.80 0.64 -13.14
C SER A 201 -25.95 0.55 -11.62
N VAL A 202 -27.03 -0.03 -11.11
CA VAL A 202 -27.33 -0.06 -9.66
C VAL A 202 -26.69 -1.27 -8.96
N GLY A 203 -26.53 -2.41 -9.64
CA GLY A 203 -25.97 -3.63 -9.03
C GLY A 203 -24.45 -3.60 -8.79
N ALA A 204 -23.71 -2.82 -9.59
CA ALA A 204 -22.25 -2.74 -9.49
C ALA A 204 -21.76 -1.83 -8.35
N THR A 205 -22.56 -0.82 -7.97
CA THR A 205 -22.23 0.06 -6.84
C THR A 205 -22.42 -0.66 -5.51
N THR A 206 -23.40 -1.55 -5.38
CA THR A 206 -23.60 -2.34 -4.15
C THR A 206 -22.50 -3.39 -3.98
N GLY A 207 -22.04 -4.05 -5.05
CA GLY A 207 -20.97 -5.05 -4.97
C GLY A 207 -19.60 -4.51 -4.52
N LEU A 208 -19.30 -3.24 -4.80
CA LEU A 208 -18.02 -2.61 -4.47
C LEU A 208 -17.84 -2.34 -2.96
N PHE A 209 -18.95 -2.23 -2.20
CA PHE A 209 -18.96 -1.90 -0.77
C PHE A 209 -19.35 -3.07 0.15
N ILE A 210 -19.68 -4.24 -0.38
CA ILE A 210 -20.08 -5.42 0.42
C ILE A 210 -18.88 -6.16 1.03
N ALA A 211 -17.65 -5.89 0.58
CA ALA A 211 -16.44 -6.44 1.21
C ALA A 211 -16.01 -5.59 2.41
N CYS A 212 -16.84 -5.54 3.46
CA CYS A 212 -16.43 -5.04 4.76
C CYS A 212 -15.79 -6.22 5.53
N PRO A 213 -14.48 -6.21 5.83
CA PRO A 213 -13.84 -7.28 6.60
C PRO A 213 -14.17 -7.22 8.10
N THR A 214 -14.94 -6.22 8.56
CA THR A 214 -15.32 -6.02 9.96
C THR A 214 -16.78 -5.61 10.08
N CYS A 215 -17.69 -6.55 9.85
CA CYS A 215 -19.05 -6.46 10.36
C CYS A 215 -19.26 -7.65 11.30
N VAL A 216 -19.16 -7.37 12.61
CA VAL A 216 -19.72 -8.17 13.71
C VAL A 216 -20.74 -7.28 14.40
#